data_AF-A0AAU9VPH0-F1
#
_entry.id   AF-A0AAU9VPH0-F1
#
_cell.length_a   1.000
_cell.length_b   1.000
_cell.length_c   1.000
_cell.angle_alpha   90.00
_cell.angle_beta   90.00
_cell.angle_gamma   90.00
#
_symmetry.space_group_name_H-M   'P 1'
#
loop_
_entity.id
_entity.type
_entity.pdbx_description
1 polymer ?
#
loop_
_entity_poly.entity_id
_entity_poly.type
_entity_poly.pdbx_seq_one_letter_code
_entity_poly.pdbx_strand_id
1 'polypeptide(L)'
;MSEEEIKKWRSIQGAYKGHCTQDFKRAKKLITSETPDQADLEALVDRLTRRAEEIARMDAKIVMSLETEEDIQLDTETALSFQDDISYWQFKIGRLLKSKQDTP
;
A
#
# COMPACT_ATOMS: atom_id res chain seq x y z
N MET A 1 -7.71 7.48 -22.46
CA MET A 1 -8.34 8.28 -21.39
C MET A 1 -7.94 9.73 -21.63
N SER A 2 -8.80 10.72 -21.39
CA SER A 2 -8.38 12.12 -21.48
C SER A 2 -7.37 12.47 -20.38
N GLU A 3 -6.53 13.50 -20.60
CA GLU A 3 -5.59 13.98 -19.58
C GLU A 3 -6.29 14.35 -18.26
N GLU A 4 -7.48 14.95 -18.34
CA GLU A 4 -8.28 15.31 -17.17
C GLU A 4 -8.78 14.08 -16.39
N GLU A 5 -9.08 12.98 -17.07
CA GLU A 5 -9.40 11.73 -16.41
C GLU A 5 -8.16 11.11 -15.74
N ILE A 6 -7.00 11.13 -16.42
CA ILE A 6 -5.73 10.66 -15.84
C ILE A 6 -5.40 11.45 -14.56
N LYS A 7 -5.54 12.78 -14.58
CA LYS A 7 -5.37 13.64 -13.40
C LYS A 7 -6.30 13.24 -12.25
N LYS A 8 -7.58 12.98 -12.55
CA LYS A 8 -8.55 12.50 -11.54
C LYS A 8 -8.13 11.17 -10.94
N TRP A 9 -7.71 10.21 -11.77
CA TRP A 9 -7.25 8.91 -11.29
C TRP A 9 -5.98 9.02 -10.44
N ARG A 10 -5.00 9.84 -10.85
CA ARG A 10 -3.81 10.13 -10.05
C ARG A 10 -4.17 10.77 -8.70
N SER A 11 -5.15 11.68 -8.67
CA SER A 11 -5.62 12.28 -7.41
C SER A 11 -6.25 11.24 -6.49
N ILE A 12 -7.10 10.36 -7.02
CA ILE A 12 -7.74 9.29 -6.23
C ILE A 12 -6.66 8.33 -5.71
N GLN A 13 -5.77 7.87 -6.59
CA GLN A 13 -4.65 7.01 -6.24
C GLN A 13 -3.79 7.64 -5.14
N GLY A 14 -3.46 8.94 -5.26
CA GLY A 14 -2.70 9.68 -4.25
C GLY A 14 -3.36 9.65 -2.86
N ALA A 15 -4.69 9.75 -2.79
CA ALA A 15 -5.42 9.62 -1.52
C ALA A 15 -5.27 8.23 -0.90
N TYR A 16 -5.37 7.17 -1.71
CA TYR A 16 -5.15 5.79 -1.26
C TYR A 16 -3.71 5.56 -0.78
N LYS A 17 -2.71 6.06 -1.52
CA LYS A 17 -1.30 6.02 -1.13
C LYS A 17 -1.06 6.76 0.20
N GLY A 18 -1.74 7.90 0.39
CA GLY A 18 -1.74 8.65 1.64
C GLY A 18 -2.31 7.87 2.82
N HIS A 19 -3.42 7.14 2.64
CA HIS A 19 -3.98 6.27 3.68
C HIS A 19 -3.07 5.09 4.02
N CYS A 20 -2.43 4.46 3.04
CA CYS A 20 -1.42 3.43 3.29
C CYS A 20 -0.25 3.99 4.10
N THR A 21 0.22 5.21 3.79
CA THR A 21 1.29 5.88 4.55
C THR A 21 0.92 6.13 6.01
N GLN A 22 -0.36 6.46 6.29
CA GLN A 22 -0.86 6.58 7.66
C GLN A 22 -0.87 5.21 8.38
N ASP A 23 -1.31 4.16 7.69
CA ASP A 23 -1.29 2.80 8.25
C ASP A 23 0.15 2.30 8.47
N PHE A 24 1.11 2.65 7.62
CA PHE A 24 2.54 2.37 7.87
C PHE A 24 3.03 3.03 9.15
N LYS A 25 2.67 4.30 9.39
CA LYS A 25 3.01 5.01 10.63
C LYS A 25 2.36 4.35 11.85
N ARG A 26 1.11 3.87 11.73
CA ARG A 26 0.41 3.15 12.80
C ARG A 26 1.06 1.78 13.06
N ALA A 27 1.38 1.03 12.01
CA ALA A 27 2.09 -0.24 12.10
C ALA A 27 3.44 -0.08 12.78
N LYS A 28 4.21 0.95 12.42
CA LYS A 28 5.49 1.27 13.07
C LYS A 28 5.32 1.43 14.58
N LYS A 29 4.33 2.22 15.02
CA LYS A 29 4.07 2.46 16.45
C LYS A 29 3.67 1.18 17.19
N LEU A 30 2.78 0.38 16.59
CA LEU A 30 2.28 -0.85 17.20
C LEU A 30 3.37 -1.92 17.31
N ILE A 31 4.18 -2.11 16.26
CA ILE A 31 5.26 -3.11 16.26
C ILE A 31 6.34 -2.77 17.31
N THR A 32 6.54 -1.49 17.62
CA THR A 32 7.48 -1.05 18.67
C THR A 32 6.86 -1.00 20.07
N SER A 33 5.58 -1.30 20.22
CA SER A 33 4.90 -1.36 21.53
C SER A 33 5.37 -2.59 22.31
N GLU A 34 5.47 -2.48 23.63
CA GLU A 34 5.75 -3.62 24.53
C GLU A 34 4.65 -4.68 24.44
N THR A 35 3.40 -4.25 24.30
CA THR A 35 2.24 -5.12 24.13
C THR A 35 1.45 -4.69 22.89
N PRO A 36 1.88 -5.11 21.68
CA PRO A 36 1.14 -4.82 20.45
C PRO A 36 -0.23 -5.51 20.51
N ASP A 37 -1.30 -4.77 20.27
CA ASP A 37 -2.64 -5.32 20.15
C ASP A 37 -2.74 -6.14 18.84
N GLN A 38 -3.15 -7.40 18.97
CA GLN A 38 -3.19 -8.34 17.85
C GLN A 38 -4.29 -7.98 16.84
N ALA A 39 -5.48 -7.61 17.31
CA ALA A 39 -6.60 -7.27 16.43
C ALA A 39 -6.29 -6.02 15.60
N ASP A 40 -5.60 -5.04 16.20
CA ASP A 40 -5.13 -3.85 15.50
C ASP A 40 -4.10 -4.16 14.39
N LEU A 41 -3.22 -5.13 14.63
CA LEU A 41 -2.24 -5.61 13.65
C LEU A 41 -2.91 -6.38 12.51
N GLU A 42 -3.85 -7.28 12.81
CA GLU A 42 -4.65 -8.01 11.80
C GLU A 42 -5.44 -7.02 10.94
N ALA A 43 -6.15 -6.08 11.57
CA ALA A 43 -6.91 -5.05 10.87
C ALA A 43 -6.00 -4.15 10.00
N LEU A 44 -4.74 -3.94 10.39
CA LEU A 44 -3.77 -3.23 9.54
C LEU A 44 -3.41 -4.02 8.28
N VAL A 45 -3.16 -5.33 8.41
CA VAL A 45 -2.85 -6.19 7.25
C VAL A 45 -4.02 -6.17 6.28
N ASP A 46 -5.26 -6.37 6.76
CA ASP A 46 -6.44 -6.38 5.90
C ASP A 46 -6.63 -5.05 5.15
N ARG A 47 -6.45 -3.92 5.86
CA ARG A 47 -6.53 -2.59 5.23
C ARG A 47 -5.45 -2.38 4.18
N LEU A 48 -4.21 -2.79 4.47
CA LEU A 48 -3.10 -2.68 3.53
C LEU A 48 -3.33 -3.55 2.29
N THR A 49 -3.78 -4.79 2.46
CA THR A 49 -4.11 -5.72 1.36
C THR A 49 -5.18 -5.14 0.44
N ARG A 50 -6.32 -4.72 1.00
CA ARG A 50 -7.42 -4.17 0.20
C ARG A 50 -6.99 -2.92 -0.58
N ARG A 51 -6.22 -2.03 0.05
CA ARG A 51 -5.74 -0.82 -0.61
C ARG A 51 -4.65 -1.09 -1.64
N ALA A 52 -3.78 -2.07 -1.43
CA ALA A 52 -2.81 -2.51 -2.44
C ALA A 52 -3.52 -2.93 -3.74
N GLU A 53 -4.60 -3.71 -3.65
CA GLU A 53 -5.39 -4.14 -4.81
C GLU A 53 -6.09 -2.97 -5.51
N GLU A 54 -6.63 -2.02 -4.74
CA GLU A 54 -7.25 -0.81 -5.29
C GLU A 54 -6.22 0.07 -6.00
N ILE A 55 -5.05 0.28 -5.39
CA ILE A 55 -3.95 1.06 -5.97
C ILE A 55 -3.42 0.37 -7.23
N ALA A 56 -3.18 -0.94 -7.20
CA ALA A 56 -2.70 -1.69 -8.37
C ALA A 56 -3.65 -1.59 -9.56
N ARG A 57 -4.97 -1.65 -9.32
CA ARG A 57 -5.98 -1.42 -10.38
C ARG A 57 -5.93 0.00 -10.93
N MET A 58 -5.68 1.01 -10.09
CA MET A 58 -5.53 2.40 -10.52
C MET A 58 -4.23 2.62 -11.29
N ASP A 59 -3.10 2.09 -10.81
CA ASP A 59 -1.80 2.14 -11.50
C ASP A 59 -1.92 1.52 -12.90
N ALA A 60 -2.48 0.31 -13.01
CA ALA A 60 -2.69 -0.35 -14.30
C ALA A 60 -3.55 0.49 -15.25
N LYS A 61 -4.64 1.10 -14.73
CA LYS A 61 -5.53 1.94 -15.54
C LYS A 61 -4.84 3.21 -16.03
N ILE A 62 -4.01 3.84 -15.20
CA ILE A 62 -3.23 5.03 -15.56
C ILE A 62 -2.20 4.63 -16.62
N VAL A 63 -1.37 3.62 -16.35
CA VAL A 63 -0.29 3.17 -17.25
C VAL A 63 -0.82 2.79 -18.64
N MET A 64 -1.92 2.02 -18.72
CA MET A 64 -2.53 1.64 -19.99
C MET A 64 -3.10 2.83 -20.79
N SER A 65 -3.15 4.02 -20.20
CA SER A 65 -3.67 5.23 -20.84
C SER A 65 -2.60 6.27 -21.14
N LEU A 66 -1.34 6.00 -20.82
CA LEU A 66 -0.20 6.84 -21.17
C LEU A 66 0.26 6.53 -22.59
N GLU A 67 0.77 7.55 -23.29
CA GLU A 67 1.12 7.47 -24.71
C GLU A 67 2.63 7.36 -24.96
N THR A 68 3.45 7.77 -23.99
CA THR A 68 4.92 7.78 -24.13
C THR A 68 5.55 6.67 -23.29
N GLU A 69 6.66 6.13 -23.80
CA GLU A 69 7.42 5.10 -23.08
C GLU A 69 8.03 5.67 -21.79
N GLU A 70 8.47 6.93 -21.81
CA GLU A 70 9.02 7.61 -20.64
C GLU A 70 7.99 7.76 -19.51
N ASP A 71 6.76 8.17 -19.83
CA ASP A 71 5.70 8.30 -18.84
C ASP A 71 5.29 6.91 -18.29
N ILE A 72 5.18 5.91 -19.18
CA ILE A 72 4.88 4.52 -18.79
C ILE A 72 5.93 4.00 -17.81
N GLN A 73 7.21 4.20 -18.11
CA GLN A 73 8.31 3.76 -17.27
C GLN A 73 8.25 4.45 -15.90
N LEU A 74 8.10 5.77 -15.86
CA LEU A 74 8.07 6.54 -14.62
C LEU A 74 6.90 6.12 -13.70
N ASP A 75 5.69 6.00 -14.24
CA ASP A 75 4.52 5.58 -13.46
C ASP A 75 4.67 4.12 -13.00
N THR A 76 5.24 3.24 -13.82
CA THR A 76 5.48 1.83 -13.46
C THR A 76 6.50 1.69 -12.32
N GLU A 77 7.64 2.39 -12.40
CA GLU A 77 8.66 2.39 -11.34
C GLU A 77 8.09 2.93 -10.02
N THR A 78 7.31 4.01 -10.09
CA THR A 78 6.64 4.59 -8.92
C THR A 78 5.60 3.64 -8.31
N ALA A 79 4.85 2.92 -9.15
CA ALA A 79 3.88 1.92 -8.72
C ALA A 79 4.56 0.75 -8.01
N LEU A 80 5.62 0.19 -8.60
CA LEU A 80 6.38 -0.93 -8.04
C LEU A 80 7.01 -0.57 -6.70
N SER A 81 7.67 0.59 -6.61
CA SER A 81 8.26 1.05 -5.35
C SER A 81 7.22 1.17 -4.23
N PHE A 82 5.99 1.59 -4.54
CA PHE A 82 4.93 1.67 -3.53
C PHE A 82 4.38 0.31 -3.13
N GLN A 83 4.29 -0.64 -4.06
CA GLN A 83 3.89 -2.02 -3.77
C GLN A 83 4.93 -2.73 -2.89
N ASP A 84 6.22 -2.44 -3.09
CA ASP A 84 7.29 -2.96 -2.24
C ASP A 84 7.17 -2.44 -0.80
N ASP A 85 6.84 -1.16 -0.61
CA ASP A 85 6.57 -0.59 0.72
C ASP A 85 5.39 -1.28 1.40
N ILE A 86 4.28 -1.50 0.69
CA ILE A 86 3.13 -2.22 1.25
C ILE A 86 3.53 -3.64 1.65
N SER A 87 4.20 -4.36 0.75
CA SER A 87 4.66 -5.74 0.96
C SER A 87 5.58 -5.85 2.17
N TYR A 88 6.51 -4.90 2.33
CA TYR A 88 7.38 -4.82 3.49
C TYR A 88 6.61 -4.69 4.80
N TRP A 89 5.60 -3.82 4.87
CA TRP A 89 4.79 -3.64 6.07
C TRP A 89 3.90 -4.84 6.36
N GLN A 90 3.23 -5.40 5.36
CA GLN A 90 2.46 -6.64 5.50
C GLN A 90 3.34 -7.78 6.03
N PHE A 91 4.54 -7.95 5.48
CA PHE A 91 5.49 -8.96 5.94
C PHE A 91 5.92 -8.73 7.39
N LYS A 92 6.27 -7.49 7.76
CA LYS A 92 6.67 -7.16 9.13
C LYS A 92 5.56 -7.41 10.14
N ILE A 93 4.33 -6.99 9.85
CA ILE A 93 3.19 -7.23 10.72
C ILE A 93 2.90 -8.74 10.80
N GLY A 94 2.88 -9.43 9.66
CA GLY A 94 2.62 -10.88 9.60
C GLY A 94 3.63 -11.70 10.40
N ARG A 95 4.92 -11.32 10.39
CA ARG A 95 5.93 -11.95 11.24
C ARG A 95 5.65 -11.78 12.73
N LEU A 96 5.25 -10.58 13.15
CA LEU A 96 4.94 -10.31 14.55
C LEU A 96 3.69 -11.08 15.01
N LEU A 97 2.66 -11.13 14.17
CA LEU A 97 1.45 -11.91 14.44
C LEU A 97 1.77 -13.41 14.63
N LYS A 98 2.59 -13.99 13.75
CA LYS A 98 3.02 -15.39 13.88
C LYS A 98 3.77 -15.65 15.19
N SER A 99 4.71 -14.78 15.56
CA SER A 99 5.44 -14.93 16.84
C SER A 99 4.55 -14.90 18.07
N LYS A 100 3.41 -14.20 18.01
CA LYS A 100 2.43 -14.16 19.10
C LYS A 100 1.57 -15.41 19.19
N GLN A 101 1.30 -16.07 18.06
CA GLN A 101 0.54 -17.33 18.03
C GLN A 101 1.37 -18.53 18.53
N ASP A 102 2.68 -18.48 18.35
CA ASP A 102 3.61 -19.53 18.78
C ASP A 102 4.04 -19.43 20.27
N THR A 103 3.55 -18.43 21.02
CA THR A 103 3.85 -18.25 22.44
C THR A 103 2.71 -18.84 23.29
N PRO A 104 2.95 -19.88 24.13
CA PRO A 104 1.92 -20.56 24.94
C PRO A 104 1.25 -19.68 26.00
#